data_AF-A0AAP0F104-F1
#
_entry.id   AF-A0AAP0F104-F1
#
_cell.length_a   1.000
_cell.length_b   1.000
_cell.length_c   1.000
_cell.angle_alpha   90.00
_cell.angle_beta   90.00
_cell.angle_gamma   90.00
#
_symmetry.space_group_name_H-M   'P 1'
#
loop_
_entity.id
_entity.type
_entity.pdbx_description
1 polymer ?
#
loop_
_entity_poly.entity_id
_entity_poly.type
_entity_poly.pdbx_seq_one_letter_code
_entity_poly.pdbx_strand_id
1 'polypeptide(L)'
;MSRNPPVVEGLKQSIRRPEPTLQISPFSSNSLPHSILCHSSKNAAVVRASDDFFPRDPMSHSIHIVTVAYNSVFMGEFMLPDWDMFYSLHPAAEYHASARAISGGPGGPIYVSDEPGKHDFNLLRKLVLPNGSILRARLPDRPTLDCLFSDPSRDSDTLLKIWNMNKYTGVIGVYNCQGAAWSEIEKKTVFHQAPTEPLTMSVKGRDVHLFVEASTNDDQIWNGDCALYSHRSSELTIMQYVLLLTGRRCL
;
A
#
# COMPACT_ATOMS: atom_id res chain seq x y z
N MET A 1 8.93 60.01 -42.01
CA MET A 1 9.14 58.55 -42.00
C MET A 1 9.97 58.20 -40.77
N SER A 2 9.35 57.60 -39.77
CA SER A 2 9.93 56.67 -38.78
C SER A 2 8.90 56.54 -37.67
N ARG A 3 8.15 55.42 -37.69
CA ARG A 3 7.29 55.00 -36.57
C ARG A 3 8.20 54.25 -35.61
N ASN A 4 8.30 54.69 -34.36
CA ASN A 4 8.73 53.85 -33.26
C ASN A 4 7.54 53.65 -32.29
N PRO A 5 7.26 52.40 -31.86
CA PRO A 5 6.08 52.06 -31.07
C PRO A 5 6.24 52.41 -29.57
N PRO A 6 5.14 52.44 -28.80
CA PRO A 6 5.16 52.80 -27.40
C PRO A 6 5.80 51.70 -26.53
N VAL A 7 6.54 52.15 -25.52
CA VAL A 7 7.12 51.32 -24.45
C VAL A 7 5.98 50.69 -23.64
N VAL A 8 5.89 49.37 -23.67
CA VAL A 8 5.01 48.58 -22.80
C VAL A 8 5.79 48.25 -21.53
N GLU A 9 5.41 48.85 -20.40
CA GLU A 9 5.85 48.43 -19.08
C GLU A 9 5.36 47.00 -18.82
N GLY A 10 6.30 46.06 -18.78
CA GLY A 10 6.04 44.67 -18.41
C GLY A 10 5.77 44.56 -16.91
N LEU A 11 4.49 44.60 -16.53
CA LEU A 11 4.02 44.05 -15.26
C LEU A 11 4.32 42.55 -15.25
N LYS A 12 5.41 42.16 -14.58
CA LYS A 12 5.65 40.78 -14.15
C LYS A 12 4.58 40.42 -13.12
N GLN A 13 3.40 40.00 -13.57
CA GLN A 13 2.51 39.20 -12.74
C GLN A 13 3.11 37.80 -12.62
N SER A 14 3.95 37.64 -11.60
CA SER A 14 4.27 36.34 -11.01
C SER A 14 2.94 35.71 -10.58
N ILE A 15 2.38 34.85 -11.42
CA ILE A 15 1.37 33.88 -10.99
C ILE A 15 2.11 32.95 -10.02
N ARG A 16 2.06 33.29 -8.73
CA ARG A 16 2.39 32.33 -7.68
C ARG A 16 1.39 31.21 -7.83
N ARG A 17 1.82 30.08 -8.37
CA ARG A 17 1.11 28.82 -8.13
C ARG A 17 0.97 28.71 -6.60
N PRO A 18 -0.22 28.43 -6.05
CA PRO A 18 -0.29 28.12 -4.64
C PRO A 18 0.69 26.96 -4.40
N GLU A 19 1.66 27.20 -3.52
CA GLU A 19 2.44 26.14 -2.88
C GLU A 19 1.43 25.04 -2.50
N PRO A 20 1.66 23.77 -2.88
CA PRO A 20 0.82 22.70 -2.37
C PRO A 20 1.00 22.70 -0.86
N THR A 21 0.06 23.31 -0.15
CA THR A 21 -0.04 23.21 1.29
C THR A 21 -0.15 21.73 1.57
N LEU A 22 0.94 21.16 2.07
CA LEU A 22 1.03 19.78 2.53
C LEU A 22 0.08 19.64 3.71
N GLN A 23 -1.21 19.48 3.43
CA GLN A 23 -2.11 18.86 4.37
C GLN A 23 -1.71 17.39 4.36
N ILE A 24 -0.73 17.07 5.21
CA ILE A 24 -0.81 15.80 5.94
C ILE A 24 -2.15 15.92 6.65
N SER A 25 -3.24 15.48 5.99
CA SER A 25 -4.49 15.31 6.69
C SER A 25 -4.11 14.45 7.87
N PRO A 26 -4.33 14.88 9.13
CA PRO A 26 -4.14 14.00 10.26
C PRO A 26 -4.92 12.73 9.92
N PHE A 27 -4.20 11.67 9.54
CA PHE A 27 -4.75 10.32 9.50
C PHE A 27 -5.45 10.20 10.83
N SER A 28 -6.78 10.04 10.76
CA SER A 28 -7.70 10.43 11.82
C SER A 28 -7.07 10.19 13.19
N SER A 29 -7.01 11.25 13.99
CA SER A 29 -6.68 11.18 15.43
C SER A 29 -7.63 10.28 16.24
N ASN A 30 -8.49 9.52 15.56
CA ASN A 30 -9.42 8.54 16.10
C ASN A 30 -9.02 7.09 15.82
N SER A 31 -8.01 6.81 14.98
CA SER A 31 -7.65 5.44 14.60
C SER A 31 -6.82 4.68 15.65
N LEU A 32 -6.41 5.35 16.73
CA LEU A 32 -5.79 4.71 17.90
C LEU A 32 -6.23 5.42 19.18
N PRO A 33 -6.91 4.74 20.11
CA PRO A 33 -6.82 5.12 21.51
C PRO A 33 -5.37 4.85 21.92
N HIS A 34 -4.52 5.87 21.86
CA HIS A 34 -3.11 5.84 22.25
C HIS A 34 -2.89 5.24 23.66
N SER A 35 -3.94 5.22 24.48
CA SER A 35 -4.00 4.59 25.80
C SER A 35 -4.09 3.05 25.77
N ILE A 36 -4.82 2.45 24.83
CA ILE A 36 -5.01 0.98 24.75
C ILE A 36 -3.75 0.30 24.22
N LEU A 37 -3.09 0.92 23.24
CA LEU A 37 -1.84 0.44 22.66
C LEU A 37 -0.75 0.29 23.73
N CYS A 38 -0.51 1.35 24.51
CA CYS A 38 0.54 1.37 25.53
C CYS A 38 0.24 0.47 26.75
N HIS A 39 -1.03 0.24 27.07
CA HIS A 39 -1.41 -0.61 28.20
C HIS A 39 -1.27 -2.11 27.86
N SER A 40 -1.65 -2.50 26.65
CA SER A 40 -1.71 -3.91 26.23
C SER A 40 -0.39 -4.44 25.65
N SER A 41 0.52 -3.56 25.23
CA SER A 41 1.81 -3.95 24.62
C SER A 41 2.72 -4.79 25.52
N LYS A 42 2.52 -4.75 26.84
CA LYS A 42 3.24 -5.62 27.78
C LYS A 42 2.84 -7.09 27.69
N ASN A 43 1.63 -7.38 27.19
CA ASN A 43 1.02 -8.71 27.20
C ASN A 43 0.63 -9.22 25.81
N ALA A 44 0.64 -8.35 24.78
CA ALA A 44 0.26 -8.71 23.42
C ALA A 44 1.33 -8.25 22.42
N ALA A 45 1.80 -9.18 21.58
CA ALA A 45 2.73 -8.88 20.49
C ALA A 45 2.02 -8.32 19.24
N VAL A 46 0.70 -8.49 19.14
CA VAL A 46 -0.13 -8.13 17.98
C VAL A 46 -1.01 -6.93 18.31
N VAL A 47 -1.13 -5.99 17.38
CA VAL A 47 -1.95 -4.78 17.53
C VAL A 47 -2.81 -4.55 16.29
N ARG A 48 -4.10 -4.25 16.49
CA ARG A 48 -4.97 -3.73 15.43
C ARG A 48 -4.41 -2.43 14.85
N ALA A 49 -4.08 -2.45 13.58
CA ALA A 49 -3.41 -1.33 12.90
C ALA A 49 -4.37 -0.32 12.26
N SER A 50 -5.68 -0.58 12.34
CA SER A 50 -6.74 0.29 11.86
C SER A 50 -8.04 0.02 12.61
N ASP A 51 -9.06 0.84 12.30
CA ASP A 51 -10.47 0.52 12.57
C ASP A 51 -10.88 -0.82 11.93
N ASP A 52 -12.07 -1.31 12.31
CA ASP A 52 -12.63 -2.58 11.81
C ASP A 52 -12.82 -2.59 10.29
N PHE A 53 -12.54 -3.74 9.69
CA PHE A 53 -12.85 -4.01 8.31
C PHE A 53 -14.37 -4.22 8.11
N PHE A 54 -14.98 -3.42 7.23
CA PHE A 54 -16.42 -3.47 6.95
C PHE A 54 -16.71 -4.09 5.58
N PRO A 55 -16.81 -5.43 5.45
CA PRO A 55 -16.91 -6.11 4.15
C PRO A 55 -18.11 -5.72 3.30
N ARG A 56 -19.17 -5.17 3.91
CA ARG A 56 -20.38 -4.72 3.20
C ARG A 56 -20.32 -3.28 2.75
N ASP A 57 -19.31 -2.52 3.19
CA ASP A 57 -19.09 -1.14 2.78
C ASP A 57 -17.98 -1.10 1.73
N PRO A 58 -18.31 -0.87 0.44
CA PRO A 58 -17.32 -0.76 -0.62
C PRO A 58 -16.23 0.29 -0.36
N MET A 59 -16.56 1.33 0.42
CA MET A 59 -15.63 2.43 0.72
C MET A 59 -14.54 2.01 1.71
N SER A 60 -14.81 0.98 2.52
CA SER A 60 -13.86 0.52 3.53
C SER A 60 -12.67 -0.23 2.93
N HIS A 61 -12.83 -0.88 1.77
CA HIS A 61 -11.81 -1.80 1.25
C HIS A 61 -10.47 -1.12 0.94
N SER A 62 -10.48 -0.05 0.14
CA SER A 62 -9.25 0.62 -0.28
C SER A 62 -8.64 1.44 0.84
N ILE A 63 -9.46 2.18 1.60
CA ILE A 63 -8.98 2.98 2.73
C ILE A 63 -8.36 2.10 3.81
N HIS A 64 -8.91 0.91 4.06
CA HIS A 64 -8.34 -0.04 5.03
C HIS A 64 -6.91 -0.44 4.66
N ILE A 65 -6.64 -0.77 3.40
CA ILE A 65 -5.27 -1.12 2.95
C ILE A 65 -4.32 0.06 3.13
N VAL A 66 -4.75 1.28 2.77
CA VAL A 66 -3.94 2.49 2.93
C VAL A 66 -3.65 2.76 4.41
N THR A 67 -4.69 2.82 5.24
CA THR A 67 -4.56 3.12 6.67
C THR A 67 -3.65 2.12 7.37
N VAL A 68 -3.87 0.82 7.14
CA VAL A 68 -3.05 -0.22 7.78
C VAL A 68 -1.60 -0.14 7.31
N ALA A 69 -1.34 0.03 6.00
CA ALA A 69 0.02 0.11 5.48
C ALA A 69 0.81 1.29 6.07
N TYR A 70 0.19 2.47 6.16
CA TYR A 70 0.86 3.65 6.71
C TYR A 70 1.05 3.54 8.23
N ASN A 71 0.05 3.03 8.96
CA ASN A 71 0.17 2.83 10.40
C ASN A 71 1.22 1.77 10.77
N SER A 72 1.43 0.77 9.91
CA SER A 72 2.44 -0.27 10.08
C SER A 72 3.88 0.25 10.05
N VAL A 73 4.13 1.43 9.45
CA VAL A 73 5.45 2.09 9.48
C VAL A 73 5.87 2.40 10.91
N PHE A 74 4.94 2.88 11.75
CA PHE A 74 5.23 3.20 13.14
C PHE A 74 5.06 1.96 14.03
N MET A 75 3.93 1.26 13.93
CA MET A 75 3.62 0.13 14.81
C MET A 75 4.57 -1.04 14.63
N GLY A 76 5.00 -1.29 13.39
CA GLY A 76 5.89 -2.40 13.04
C GLY A 76 7.25 -2.35 13.72
N GLU A 77 7.65 -1.20 14.28
CA GLU A 77 8.92 -1.08 14.99
C GLU A 77 8.91 -1.77 16.37
N PHE A 78 7.74 -2.00 16.96
CA PHE A 78 7.63 -2.55 18.32
C PHE A 78 6.47 -3.54 18.52
N MET A 79 5.55 -3.67 17.57
CA MET A 79 4.45 -4.64 17.58
C MET A 79 4.23 -5.23 16.19
N LEU A 80 3.47 -6.33 16.12
CA LEU A 80 3.02 -6.93 14.87
C LEU A 80 1.69 -6.29 14.45
N PRO A 81 1.64 -5.54 13.34
CA PRO A 81 0.40 -4.95 12.84
C PRO A 81 -0.58 -6.03 12.39
N ASP A 82 -1.78 -5.99 12.94
CA ASP A 82 -2.92 -6.82 12.54
C ASP A 82 -3.75 -6.07 11.51
N TRP A 83 -3.84 -6.69 10.34
CA TRP A 83 -4.56 -6.22 9.17
C TRP A 83 -6.05 -6.52 9.20
N ASP A 84 -6.54 -7.11 10.28
CA ASP A 84 -7.91 -7.56 10.45
C ASP A 84 -8.28 -8.70 9.47
N MET A 85 -9.41 -9.34 9.76
CA MET A 85 -9.99 -10.41 8.96
C MET A 85 -10.38 -9.95 7.54
N PHE A 86 -10.56 -10.92 6.64
CA PHE A 86 -11.16 -10.68 5.34
C PHE A 86 -12.11 -11.83 4.94
N TYR A 87 -12.97 -11.57 3.96
CA TYR A 87 -13.84 -12.58 3.35
C TYR A 87 -13.20 -13.12 2.08
N SER A 88 -13.04 -14.44 1.99
CA SER A 88 -12.53 -15.14 0.81
C SER A 88 -13.59 -15.23 -0.30
N LEU A 89 -14.88 -15.27 0.05
CA LEU A 89 -15.99 -15.15 -0.91
C LEU A 89 -16.47 -13.71 -1.00
N HIS A 90 -15.68 -12.87 -1.64
CA HIS A 90 -16.00 -11.46 -1.86
C HIS A 90 -15.41 -10.97 -3.19
N PRO A 91 -16.05 -10.02 -3.91
CA PRO A 91 -15.43 -9.41 -5.10
C PRO A 91 -14.04 -8.82 -4.84
N ALA A 92 -13.82 -8.28 -3.64
CA ALA A 92 -12.54 -7.75 -3.16
C ALA A 92 -11.59 -8.81 -2.58
N ALA A 93 -11.92 -10.10 -2.63
CA ALA A 93 -11.22 -11.12 -1.84
C ALA A 93 -9.75 -11.27 -2.23
N GLU A 94 -9.44 -11.30 -3.53
CA GLU A 94 -8.04 -11.38 -3.99
C GLU A 94 -7.24 -10.14 -3.59
N TYR A 95 -7.86 -8.96 -3.65
CA TYR A 95 -7.27 -7.68 -3.26
C TYR A 95 -6.87 -7.67 -1.78
N HIS A 96 -7.74 -8.18 -0.90
CA HIS A 96 -7.42 -8.33 0.52
C HIS A 96 -6.44 -9.46 0.79
N ALA A 97 -6.64 -10.64 0.19
CA ALA A 97 -5.79 -11.81 0.39
C ALA A 97 -4.33 -11.52 0.01
N SER A 98 -4.08 -10.85 -1.12
CA SER A 98 -2.72 -10.49 -1.52
C SER A 98 -2.08 -9.51 -0.55
N ALA A 99 -2.85 -8.56 0.00
CA ALA A 99 -2.35 -7.60 0.97
C ALA A 99 -1.95 -8.28 2.29
N ARG A 100 -2.75 -9.24 2.76
CA ARG A 100 -2.42 -10.04 3.96
C ARG A 100 -1.24 -10.99 3.72
N ALA A 101 -1.03 -11.46 2.49
CA ALA A 101 0.14 -12.25 2.14
C ALA A 101 1.45 -11.43 2.24
N ILE A 102 1.37 -10.11 2.01
CA ILE A 102 2.52 -9.20 2.05
C ILE A 102 2.69 -8.59 3.44
N SER A 103 1.61 -8.40 4.20
CA SER A 103 1.64 -7.78 5.52
C SER A 103 2.39 -8.56 6.58
N GLY A 104 2.43 -9.88 6.41
CA GLY A 104 2.82 -10.76 7.48
C GLY A 104 4.30 -10.65 7.81
N GLY A 105 4.65 -9.98 8.91
CA GLY A 105 5.91 -10.25 9.61
C GLY A 105 5.96 -11.70 10.12
N PRO A 106 7.00 -12.11 10.87
CA PRO A 106 7.20 -13.50 11.30
C PRO A 106 6.02 -14.07 12.11
N GLY A 107 5.14 -13.21 12.63
CA GLY A 107 3.88 -13.56 13.30
C GLY A 107 2.65 -12.77 12.84
N GLY A 108 2.69 -12.10 11.68
CA GLY A 108 1.52 -11.35 11.19
C GLY A 108 0.36 -12.32 10.86
N PRO A 109 -0.84 -12.09 11.41
CA PRO A 109 -1.94 -13.04 11.25
C PRO A 109 -2.64 -12.90 9.89
N ILE A 110 -3.20 -14.03 9.43
CA ILE A 110 -4.16 -14.05 8.33
C ILE A 110 -5.45 -14.66 8.90
N TYR A 111 -6.46 -13.82 9.10
CA TYR A 111 -7.76 -14.25 9.60
C TYR A 111 -8.78 -14.26 8.45
N VAL A 112 -9.53 -15.36 8.35
CA VAL A 112 -10.63 -15.51 7.40
C VAL A 112 -11.90 -15.65 8.20
N SER A 113 -12.90 -14.82 7.89
CA SER A 113 -14.14 -14.72 8.66
C SER A 113 -15.39 -14.99 7.84
N ASP A 114 -15.23 -15.78 6.78
CA ASP A 114 -16.40 -16.22 6.01
C ASP A 114 -17.38 -17.01 6.90
N GLU A 115 -18.62 -17.05 6.43
CA GLU A 115 -19.62 -17.95 6.99
C GLU A 115 -19.12 -19.42 6.93
N PRO A 116 -19.29 -20.21 8.01
CA PRO A 116 -18.87 -21.61 8.02
C PRO A 116 -19.41 -22.39 6.83
N GLY A 117 -18.51 -23.07 6.12
CA GLY A 117 -18.85 -23.84 4.91
C GLY A 117 -18.93 -23.01 3.62
N LYS A 118 -18.76 -21.68 3.68
CA LYS A 118 -18.74 -20.79 2.53
C LYS A 118 -17.35 -20.15 2.38
N HIS A 119 -16.36 -20.96 2.03
CA HIS A 119 -14.99 -20.50 1.79
C HIS A 119 -14.61 -20.67 0.32
N ASP A 120 -13.84 -19.74 -0.22
CA ASP A 120 -13.14 -19.92 -1.48
C ASP A 120 -11.81 -20.64 -1.23
N PHE A 121 -11.85 -21.97 -1.27
CA PHE A 121 -10.63 -22.78 -1.11
C PHE A 121 -9.62 -22.58 -2.24
N ASN A 122 -10.02 -22.11 -3.43
CA ASN A 122 -9.07 -21.83 -4.51
C ASN A 122 -8.22 -20.61 -4.16
N LEU A 123 -8.84 -19.55 -3.61
CA LEU A 123 -8.13 -18.39 -3.11
C LEU A 123 -7.26 -18.74 -1.89
N LEU A 124 -7.82 -19.44 -0.90
CA LEU A 124 -7.08 -19.77 0.33
C LEU A 124 -5.86 -20.66 0.06
N ARG A 125 -5.93 -21.57 -0.92
CA ARG A 125 -4.77 -22.35 -1.36
C ARG A 125 -3.64 -21.51 -1.93
N LYS A 126 -3.89 -20.31 -2.46
CA LYS A 126 -2.83 -19.40 -2.91
C LYS A 126 -2.01 -18.84 -1.74
N LEU A 127 -2.56 -18.83 -0.53
CA LEU A 127 -1.90 -18.33 0.69
C LEU A 127 -1.14 -19.43 1.46
N VAL A 128 -1.34 -20.69 1.09
CA VAL A 128 -0.85 -21.85 1.83
C VAL A 128 0.05 -22.70 0.92
N LEU A 129 1.23 -23.07 1.42
CA LEU A 129 2.15 -23.97 0.76
C LEU A 129 1.63 -25.42 0.78
N PRO A 130 2.08 -26.30 -0.13
CA PRO A 130 1.61 -27.69 -0.19
C PRO A 130 1.79 -28.49 1.11
N ASN A 131 2.71 -28.08 1.99
CA ASN A 131 2.93 -28.69 3.30
C ASN A 131 2.01 -28.14 4.41
N GLY A 132 1.04 -27.29 4.07
CA GLY A 132 0.09 -26.67 5.01
C GLY A 132 0.62 -25.43 5.74
N SER A 133 1.87 -25.03 5.54
CA SER A 133 2.39 -23.77 6.10
C SER A 133 1.91 -22.56 5.30
N ILE A 134 1.76 -21.42 5.97
CA ILE A 134 1.29 -20.18 5.33
C ILE A 134 2.48 -19.42 4.73
N LEU A 135 2.29 -18.78 3.58
CA LEU A 135 3.25 -17.81 3.04
C LEU A 135 3.36 -16.61 3.99
N ARG A 136 4.54 -16.41 4.57
CA ARG A 136 4.83 -15.29 5.48
C ARG A 136 6.02 -14.49 4.98
N ALA A 137 5.88 -13.18 5.04
CA ALA A 137 7.01 -12.29 4.90
C ALA A 137 7.77 -12.19 6.24
N ARG A 138 8.90 -11.49 6.23
CA ARG A 138 9.85 -11.42 7.35
C ARG A 138 9.72 -10.14 8.16
N LEU A 139 9.15 -9.09 7.59
CA LEU A 139 9.03 -7.78 8.21
C LEU A 139 7.55 -7.43 8.34
N PRO A 140 7.17 -6.50 9.22
CA PRO A 140 5.94 -5.75 9.03
C PRO A 140 5.95 -5.08 7.65
N ASP A 141 4.80 -5.00 7.00
CA ASP A 141 4.68 -4.25 5.74
C ASP A 141 5.03 -2.78 5.90
N ARG A 142 5.51 -2.21 4.81
CA ARG A 142 5.77 -0.78 4.70
C ARG A 142 5.43 -0.29 3.30
N PRO A 143 4.86 0.92 3.16
CA PRO A 143 4.84 1.61 1.88
C PRO A 143 6.27 1.76 1.34
N THR A 144 6.41 1.79 0.02
CA THR A 144 7.69 2.14 -0.59
C THR A 144 7.99 3.63 -0.35
N LEU A 145 9.27 4.01 -0.44
CA LEU A 145 9.70 5.37 -0.11
C LEU A 145 8.98 6.44 -0.94
N ASP A 146 8.72 6.14 -2.21
CA ASP A 146 8.02 7.05 -3.13
C ASP A 146 6.51 7.13 -2.91
N CYS A 147 5.92 6.22 -2.12
CA CYS A 147 4.53 6.33 -1.69
C CYS A 147 4.40 7.04 -0.32
N LEU A 148 5.45 7.07 0.50
CA LEU A 148 5.37 7.46 1.92
C LEU A 148 4.75 8.83 2.18
N PHE A 149 4.92 9.79 1.27
CA PHE A 149 4.39 11.15 1.37
C PHE A 149 3.32 11.48 0.32
N SER A 150 2.84 10.47 -0.40
CA SER A 150 1.75 10.60 -1.38
C SER A 150 0.42 10.22 -0.75
N ASP A 151 -0.68 10.67 -1.36
CA ASP A 151 -2.04 10.28 -0.96
C ASP A 151 -2.65 9.32 -2.01
N PRO A 152 -2.37 8.00 -1.92
CA PRO A 152 -2.85 7.01 -2.88
C PRO A 152 -4.36 6.79 -2.86
N SER A 153 -5.08 7.50 -1.98
CA SER A 153 -6.54 7.42 -1.86
C SER A 153 -7.28 8.52 -2.63
N ARG A 154 -6.62 9.67 -2.88
CA ARG A 154 -7.26 10.87 -3.45
C ARG A 154 -6.48 11.58 -4.56
N ASP A 155 -5.17 11.37 -4.66
CA ASP A 155 -4.33 12.16 -5.56
C ASP A 155 -4.54 11.87 -7.06
N SER A 156 -5.33 10.84 -7.38
CA SER A 156 -5.65 10.45 -8.77
C SER A 156 -4.43 10.06 -9.61
N ASP A 157 -3.30 9.77 -8.98
CA ASP A 157 -2.02 9.50 -9.67
C ASP A 157 -1.29 8.30 -9.05
N THR A 158 -1.23 8.22 -7.72
CA THR A 158 -0.41 7.24 -7.02
C THR A 158 -1.12 5.89 -6.90
N LEU A 159 -0.43 4.82 -7.27
CA LEU A 159 -0.72 3.46 -6.82
C LEU A 159 0.07 3.17 -5.55
N LEU A 160 -0.60 2.65 -4.52
CA LEU A 160 0.06 2.28 -3.27
C LEU A 160 0.94 1.05 -3.49
N LYS A 161 2.24 1.22 -3.37
CA LYS A 161 3.20 0.12 -3.32
C LYS A 161 3.52 -0.24 -1.87
N ILE A 162 3.39 -1.52 -1.56
CA ILE A 162 3.75 -2.09 -0.28
C ILE A 162 4.86 -3.11 -0.52
N TRP A 163 5.97 -2.98 0.20
CA TRP A 163 7.10 -3.90 0.06
C TRP A 163 7.31 -4.72 1.34
N ASN A 164 7.91 -5.88 1.17
CA ASN A 164 8.36 -6.76 2.24
C ASN A 164 9.48 -7.70 1.74
N MET A 165 9.98 -8.58 2.61
CA MET A 165 10.99 -9.59 2.33
C MET A 165 10.45 -10.98 2.67
N ASN A 166 10.75 -12.00 1.87
CA ASN A 166 10.55 -13.40 2.25
C ASN A 166 11.91 -14.09 2.47
N LYS A 167 11.92 -15.43 2.58
CA LYS A 167 13.16 -16.18 2.83
C LYS A 167 14.23 -15.99 1.74
N TYR A 168 13.79 -15.73 0.51
CA TYR A 168 14.60 -15.84 -0.70
C TYR A 168 14.69 -14.54 -1.50
N THR A 169 13.71 -13.63 -1.40
CA THR A 169 13.63 -12.44 -2.24
C THR A 169 12.76 -11.34 -1.62
N GLY A 170 12.75 -10.18 -2.26
CA GLY A 170 11.81 -9.09 -1.98
C GLY A 170 10.43 -9.35 -2.59
N VAL A 171 9.39 -8.81 -1.96
CA VAL A 171 8.01 -8.89 -2.41
C VAL A 171 7.45 -7.47 -2.50
N ILE A 172 6.75 -7.15 -3.59
CA ILE A 172 6.03 -5.89 -3.76
C ILE A 172 4.59 -6.19 -4.16
N GLY A 173 3.65 -5.54 -3.49
CA GLY A 173 2.25 -5.47 -3.88
C GLY A 173 1.92 -4.05 -4.36
N VAL A 174 1.20 -3.95 -5.47
CA VAL A 174 0.78 -2.67 -6.05
C VAL A 174 -0.73 -2.61 -6.06
N TYR A 175 -1.28 -1.62 -5.36
CA TYR A 175 -2.70 -1.49 -5.08
C TYR A 175 -3.23 -0.17 -5.60
N ASN A 176 -4.30 -0.23 -6.39
CA ASN A 176 -5.08 0.96 -6.71
C ASN A 176 -6.06 1.22 -5.57
N CYS A 177 -5.76 2.23 -4.76
CA CYS A 177 -6.55 2.59 -3.57
C CYS A 177 -7.41 3.84 -3.76
N GLN A 178 -7.50 4.35 -4.99
CA GLN A 178 -8.15 5.61 -5.30
C GLN A 178 -9.67 5.56 -5.02
N GLY A 179 -10.20 6.71 -4.61
CA GLY A 179 -11.62 6.98 -4.57
C GLY A 179 -12.27 6.96 -3.19
N ALA A 180 -11.68 6.36 -2.17
CA ALA A 180 -12.26 6.39 -0.82
C ALA A 180 -11.26 6.94 0.19
N ALA A 181 -11.65 7.98 0.92
CA ALA A 181 -10.80 8.61 1.94
C ALA A 181 -11.62 9.23 3.07
N TRP A 182 -10.95 9.49 4.20
CA TRP A 182 -11.56 10.14 5.35
C TRP A 182 -11.88 11.62 5.06
N SER A 183 -13.11 12.03 5.35
CA SER A 183 -13.52 13.44 5.34
C SER A 183 -13.54 13.99 6.76
N GLU A 184 -12.73 15.02 7.03
CA GLU A 184 -12.74 15.71 8.33
C GLU A 184 -14.06 16.43 8.60
N ILE A 185 -14.71 16.94 7.56
CA ILE A 185 -15.99 17.67 7.65
C ILE A 185 -17.11 16.70 8.01
N GLU A 186 -17.20 15.59 7.29
CA GLU A 186 -18.31 14.63 7.46
C GLU A 186 -18.04 13.59 8.56
N LYS A 187 -16.80 13.53 9.08
CA LYS A 187 -16.33 12.57 10.09
C LYS A 187 -16.64 11.12 9.71
N LYS A 188 -16.51 10.80 8.43
CA LYS A 188 -16.67 9.46 7.86
C LYS A 188 -15.83 9.32 6.60
N THR A 189 -15.63 8.08 6.18
CA THR A 189 -15.08 7.79 4.85
C THR A 189 -16.10 8.19 3.78
N VAL A 190 -15.64 8.96 2.80
CA VAL A 190 -16.45 9.40 1.66
C VAL A 190 -15.81 8.99 0.36
N PHE A 191 -16.64 8.86 -0.68
CA PHE A 191 -16.16 8.64 -2.03
C PHE A 191 -15.74 9.97 -2.67
N HIS A 192 -14.51 10.04 -3.13
CA HIS A 192 -14.00 11.12 -3.96
C HIS A 192 -14.00 10.70 -5.43
N GLN A 193 -14.03 11.68 -6.34
CA GLN A 193 -13.96 11.40 -7.76
C GLN A 193 -12.63 10.71 -8.08
N ALA A 194 -12.70 9.41 -8.40
CA ALA A 194 -11.55 8.60 -8.76
C ALA A 194 -11.30 8.66 -10.27
N PRO A 195 -10.05 8.44 -10.73
CA PRO A 195 -9.76 8.26 -12.14
C PRO A 195 -10.57 7.11 -12.72
N THR A 196 -11.21 7.33 -13.86
CA THR A 196 -11.82 6.25 -14.66
C THR A 196 -10.77 5.48 -15.45
N GLU A 197 -9.66 6.15 -15.77
CA GLU A 197 -8.55 5.57 -16.52
C GLU A 197 -7.63 4.73 -15.63
N PRO A 198 -7.02 3.67 -16.17
CA PRO A 198 -6.00 2.90 -15.46
C PRO A 198 -4.80 3.80 -15.09
N LEU A 199 -4.35 3.72 -13.85
CA LEU A 199 -3.12 4.39 -13.43
C LEU A 199 -1.91 3.56 -13.81
N THR A 200 -0.82 4.24 -14.21
CA THR A 200 0.45 3.59 -14.54
C THR A 200 1.53 4.09 -13.62
N MET A 201 2.32 3.16 -13.08
CA MET A 201 3.34 3.46 -12.10
C MET A 201 4.60 2.62 -12.38
N SER A 202 5.76 3.13 -11.97
CA SER A 202 7.04 2.46 -12.20
C SER A 202 7.54 1.69 -10.97
N VAL A 203 7.80 0.38 -11.10
CA VAL A 203 8.42 -0.47 -10.08
C VAL A 203 9.92 -0.63 -10.35
N LYS A 204 10.72 -0.57 -9.28
CA LYS A 204 12.19 -0.69 -9.32
C LYS A 204 12.64 -1.68 -8.27
N GLY A 205 13.76 -2.38 -8.48
CA GLY A 205 14.30 -3.31 -7.47
C GLY A 205 14.52 -2.62 -6.11
N ARG A 206 14.99 -1.37 -6.14
CA ARG A 206 15.19 -0.50 -4.96
C ARG A 206 13.91 -0.10 -4.22
N ASP A 207 12.73 -0.40 -4.76
CA ASP A 207 11.47 -0.17 -4.04
C ASP A 207 11.34 -1.14 -2.85
N VAL A 208 12.03 -2.28 -2.91
CA VAL A 208 12.28 -3.15 -1.75
C VAL A 208 13.51 -2.60 -1.01
N HIS A 209 13.33 -2.01 0.16
CA HIS A 209 14.43 -1.29 0.83
C HIS A 209 15.58 -2.21 1.26
N LEU A 210 15.26 -3.42 1.73
CA LEU A 210 16.26 -4.40 2.16
C LEU A 210 16.65 -5.38 1.04
N PHE A 211 16.47 -5.01 -0.23
CA PHE A 211 16.74 -5.92 -1.35
C PHE A 211 18.20 -6.41 -1.39
N VAL A 212 19.15 -5.59 -0.95
CA VAL A 212 20.57 -5.97 -0.85
C VAL A 212 20.76 -7.18 0.08
N GLU A 213 19.94 -7.31 1.14
CA GLU A 213 19.98 -8.49 2.01
C GLU A 213 19.44 -9.77 1.33
N ALA A 214 18.62 -9.63 0.28
CA ALA A 214 18.20 -10.76 -0.56
C ALA A 214 19.24 -11.12 -1.63
N SER A 215 20.09 -10.19 -2.05
CA SER A 215 21.22 -10.47 -2.94
C SER A 215 22.36 -11.12 -2.15
N THR A 216 22.18 -12.38 -1.77
CA THR A 216 23.19 -13.34 -1.26
C THR A 216 24.53 -12.73 -0.80
N ASN A 217 24.70 -12.46 0.50
CA ASN A 217 25.92 -12.28 1.33
C ASN A 217 27.18 -11.55 0.79
N ASP A 218 27.26 -11.13 -0.46
CA ASP A 218 28.35 -10.38 -1.04
C ASP A 218 27.82 -8.99 -1.39
N ASP A 219 27.91 -8.09 -0.40
CA ASP A 219 27.49 -6.68 -0.43
C ASP A 219 28.16 -5.85 -1.56
N GLN A 220 28.96 -6.47 -2.44
CA GLN A 220 29.74 -5.83 -3.49
C GLN A 220 29.40 -6.28 -4.92
N ILE A 221 28.46 -7.21 -5.13
CA ILE A 221 28.27 -7.84 -6.47
C ILE A 221 26.93 -7.48 -7.14
N TRP A 222 25.96 -6.87 -6.43
CA TRP A 222 24.71 -6.50 -7.08
C TRP A 222 24.88 -5.26 -7.98
N ASN A 223 24.77 -5.47 -9.30
CA ASN A 223 24.90 -4.44 -10.33
C ASN A 223 23.59 -3.65 -10.60
N GLY A 224 22.53 -3.92 -9.83
CA GLY A 224 21.21 -3.29 -10.00
C GLY A 224 20.22 -4.13 -10.83
N ASP A 225 20.68 -5.17 -11.52
CA ASP A 225 19.79 -6.04 -12.30
C ASP A 225 18.92 -6.89 -11.38
N CYS A 226 17.62 -6.95 -11.65
CA CYS A 226 16.69 -7.79 -10.91
C CYS A 226 15.77 -8.54 -11.87
N ALA A 227 15.32 -9.72 -11.49
CA ALA A 227 14.26 -10.44 -12.21
C ALA A 227 12.94 -10.22 -11.45
N LEU A 228 11.93 -9.70 -12.13
CA LEU A 228 10.59 -9.52 -11.57
C LEU A 228 9.66 -10.58 -12.14
N TYR A 229 9.01 -11.31 -11.25
CA TYR A 229 7.90 -12.18 -11.59
C TYR A 229 6.57 -11.49 -11.30
N SER A 230 5.74 -11.31 -12.32
CA SER A 230 4.39 -10.78 -12.19
C SER A 230 3.40 -11.92 -12.00
N HIS A 231 2.76 -12.01 -10.83
CA HIS A 231 1.79 -13.08 -10.57
C HIS A 231 0.61 -13.02 -11.55
N ARG A 232 0.13 -11.81 -11.89
CA ARG A 232 -1.06 -11.63 -12.73
C ARG A 232 -0.82 -12.03 -14.18
N SER A 233 0.34 -11.67 -14.76
CA SER A 233 0.67 -12.05 -16.13
C SER A 233 1.41 -13.39 -16.23
N SER A 234 1.89 -13.94 -15.11
CA SER A 234 2.75 -15.13 -15.07
C SER A 234 4.02 -14.97 -15.91
N GLU A 235 4.55 -13.74 -15.98
CA GLU A 235 5.72 -13.39 -16.76
C GLU A 235 6.92 -13.09 -15.86
N LEU A 236 8.10 -13.48 -16.32
CA LEU A 236 9.38 -13.15 -15.70
C LEU A 236 10.11 -12.14 -16.61
N THR A 237 10.37 -10.95 -16.08
CA THR A 237 11.04 -9.88 -16.82
C THR A 237 12.35 -9.51 -16.13
N ILE A 238 13.43 -9.40 -16.90
CA ILE A 238 14.70 -8.86 -16.41
C ILE A 238 14.60 -7.34 -16.41
N MET A 239 14.68 -6.75 -15.22
CA MET A 239 14.69 -5.32 -14.99
C MET A 239 16.13 -4.85 -14.78
N GLN A 240 16.65 -4.11 -15.77
CA GLN A 240 17.93 -3.42 -15.62
C GLN A 240 17.80 -2.17 -14.74
N TYR A 241 16.60 -1.54 -14.70
CA TYR A 241 16.35 -0.37 -13.84
C TYR A 241 14.88 -0.20 -13.38
N VAL A 242 13.91 -0.30 -14.30
CA VAL A 242 12.50 0.09 -14.04
C VAL A 242 11.54 -0.77 -14.88
N LEU A 243 10.43 -1.21 -14.29
CA LEU A 243 9.26 -1.75 -15.00
C LEU A 243 8.05 -0.83 -14.83
N LEU A 244 7.26 -0.64 -15.89
CA LEU A 244 5.97 0.05 -15.79
C LEU A 244 4.85 -0.95 -15.55
N LEU A 245 4.05 -0.72 -14.51
CA LEU A 245 2.83 -1.47 -14.19
C LEU A 245 1.62 -0.57 -14.35
N THR A 246 0.60 -1.07 -15.06
CA THR A 246 -0.68 -0.40 -15.19
C THR A 246 -1.73 -1.12 -14.35
N GLY A 247 -2.31 -0.42 -13.38
CA GLY A 247 -3.27 -0.95 -12.42
C GLY A 247 -4.67 -0.36 -12.65
N ARG A 248 -5.64 -1.24 -12.94
CA ARG A 248 -7.07 -0.88 -12.83
C ARG A 248 -7.55 -1.06 -11.40
N ARG A 249 -8.58 -0.32 -11.03
CA ARG A 249 -9.28 -0.53 -9.76
C ARG A 249 -9.82 -1.96 -9.70
N CYS A 250 -9.62 -2.64 -8.59
CA CYS A 250 -10.11 -4.01 -8.38
C CYS A 250 -11.54 -4.05 -7.82
N LEU A 251 -12.18 -2.89 -7.64
CA LEU A 251 -13.46 -2.67 -6.97
C LEU A 251 -14.38 -1.78 -7.81
#